data_AF-A0A925IY33-F1
#
_entry.id   AF-A0A925IY33-F1
#
_cell.length_a   1.000
_cell.length_b   1.000
_cell.length_c   1.000
_cell.angle_alpha   90.00
_cell.angle_beta   90.00
_cell.angle_gamma   90.00
#
_symmetry.space_group_name_H-M   'P 1'
#
loop_
_entity.id
_entity.type
_entity.pdbx_description
1 polymer ?
#
loop_
_entity_poly.entity_id
_entity_poly.type
_entity_poly.pdbx_seq_one_letter_code
_entity_poly.pdbx_strand_id
1 'polypeptide(L)'
;MGNIKFFYFPLIVMNVFTQLCSNAQTTLQNNWNYNTQLIPWKMPAALNKASMKYVDLDKDGDPDLLYYAVYSGVPVVWIDDDDDMKWTDVEGDADSDCLLIDRNKDAVFAGPEDFSIDWCDEDKNGIADIQVIVNNGSAGKRNFFDWASEIMYVFDDDKDSIMHYIDWNALSMLAWEHNGHSNFYEDYHGNTSFIKMHASSFRIDDLRYSWENPFIFYDTDNDGLSEMAIRFVNTPSFRSKDTLNPVFKNIDTAYDAHFNGMMDYTGISWDLDNDNGPANEFDFDMSLLLKGTGFDYNKQRHRFKSLRGLGKQSEFLFYDKRWRQLEELIYPGRDSAWNLIFKKGQWKECSLVFDEDDDCNRWERVEFYEAKDLFKTGGGNGGLDNNLQADVAGDRGEFDTDFSGKGKLYIGFDGRIHLYGAEWGAWRIDQTAYAFQGYGGIYDRWSGKGRMQQVPDKFATIKYQDTDNNGFFDKLLYDLDGDKIFEDTISFNGLGIDDRRPVFSSELMTPVKAQERFKVLAASRWQHALQAIQIAEKAGISTDWYNFYKNPKSLHQKYEYGYWVGFYIYHDLRDHYKTTGNTHQLNKLDRAYYSGKWQLIN
;
A
#
# COMPACT_ATOMS: atom_id res chain seq x y z
N MET A 1 -67.52 63.36 17.44
CA MET A 1 -68.39 63.26 16.26
C MET A 1 -67.77 62.20 15.35
N GLY A 2 -68.36 61.08 15.01
CA GLY A 2 -69.67 60.50 15.26
C GLY A 2 -69.60 59.06 14.73
N ASN A 3 -70.45 58.21 15.31
CA ASN A 3 -70.73 56.82 14.96
C ASN A 3 -70.74 56.53 13.45
N ILE A 4 -70.41 55.30 13.06
CA ILE A 4 -71.37 54.37 12.43
C ILE A 4 -70.87 52.94 12.60
N LYS A 5 -71.79 52.10 13.07
CA LYS A 5 -71.69 50.66 13.25
C LYS A 5 -72.78 50.04 12.38
N PHE A 6 -72.40 48.99 11.65
CA PHE A 6 -73.18 47.82 11.22
C PHE A 6 -74.21 47.88 10.09
N PHE A 7 -74.10 46.85 9.22
CA PHE A 7 -75.06 45.78 8.86
C PHE A 7 -75.21 45.59 7.32
N TYR A 8 -75.36 44.41 6.68
CA TYR A 8 -75.78 43.02 7.00
C TYR A 8 -75.24 42.07 5.86
N PHE A 9 -74.53 40.96 6.16
CA PHE A 9 -74.87 39.52 5.93
C PHE A 9 -74.69 38.92 4.49
N PRO A 10 -74.67 37.56 4.28
CA PRO A 10 -74.07 36.44 5.06
C PRO A 10 -73.43 35.28 4.23
N LEU A 11 -72.72 34.39 4.95
CA LEU A 11 -72.57 32.92 4.80
C LEU A 11 -72.19 32.26 3.44
N ILE A 12 -71.41 31.16 3.57
CA ILE A 12 -70.96 30.17 2.57
C ILE A 12 -69.61 30.61 1.98
N VAL A 13 -68.43 30.16 2.43
CA VAL A 13 -67.94 28.77 2.49
C VAL A 13 -66.89 28.68 3.62
N MET A 14 -67.24 28.06 4.74
CA MET A 14 -66.29 27.66 5.79
C MET A 14 -66.50 26.16 5.98
N ASN A 15 -65.91 25.34 5.08
CA ASN A 15 -65.69 23.89 5.27
C ASN A 15 -64.99 23.21 4.06
N VAL A 16 -63.99 23.83 3.43
CA VAL A 16 -63.03 23.10 2.57
C VAL A 16 -61.65 23.77 2.62
N PHE A 17 -61.09 24.00 3.81
CA PHE A 17 -59.68 24.45 3.93
C PHE A 17 -58.99 23.94 5.21
N THR A 18 -59.33 22.72 5.62
CA THR A 18 -58.64 21.99 6.70
C THR A 18 -58.18 20.61 6.26
N GLN A 19 -57.88 20.41 4.96
CA GLN A 19 -57.37 19.13 4.47
C GLN A 19 -56.50 19.20 3.22
N LEU A 20 -55.77 20.31 3.00
CA LEU A 20 -54.76 20.40 1.93
C LEU A 20 -53.52 21.23 2.34
N CYS A 21 -53.14 21.15 3.62
CA CYS A 21 -51.78 21.47 4.07
C CYS A 21 -51.17 20.29 4.85
N SER A 22 -51.56 19.09 4.47
CA SER A 22 -50.70 17.91 4.50
C SER A 22 -50.32 17.61 3.05
N ASN A 23 -49.69 18.58 2.38
CA ASN A 23 -48.89 18.22 1.22
C ASN A 23 -47.76 17.38 1.78
N ALA A 24 -47.85 16.09 1.47
CA ALA A 24 -46.89 15.07 1.76
C ALA A 24 -45.46 15.66 1.63
N GLN A 25 -44.80 15.85 2.77
CA GLN A 25 -43.48 15.27 2.88
C GLN A 25 -43.70 13.77 2.65
N THR A 26 -43.74 13.35 1.38
CA THR A 26 -43.20 12.05 1.03
C THR A 26 -41.76 12.15 1.50
N THR A 27 -41.53 11.76 2.75
CA THR A 27 -40.25 11.27 3.21
C THR A 27 -39.86 10.24 2.17
N LEU A 28 -39.02 10.65 1.21
CA LEU A 28 -38.18 9.72 0.47
C LEU A 28 -37.62 8.82 1.56
N GLN A 29 -38.02 7.55 1.56
CA GLN A 29 -37.57 6.61 2.56
C GLN A 29 -36.11 6.36 2.20
N ASN A 30 -35.23 7.24 2.66
CA ASN A 30 -33.79 7.08 2.48
C ASN A 30 -33.43 5.72 3.07
N ASN A 31 -32.52 4.97 2.42
CA ASN A 31 -31.95 3.75 3.01
C ASN A 31 -31.53 4.10 4.43
N TRP A 32 -31.87 3.20 5.34
CA TRP A 32 -31.64 3.37 6.76
C TRP A 32 -30.16 3.63 7.08
N ASN A 33 -29.22 3.21 6.20
CA ASN A 33 -27.78 3.43 6.32
C ASN A 33 -27.25 4.72 5.63
N TYR A 34 -28.12 5.53 5.04
CA TYR A 34 -27.71 6.80 4.42
C TYR A 34 -27.37 7.86 5.47
N ASN A 35 -26.20 8.50 5.36
CA ASN A 35 -25.71 9.53 6.28
C ASN A 35 -25.76 9.14 7.76
N THR A 36 -25.54 7.85 8.05
CA THR A 36 -25.38 7.37 9.42
C THR A 36 -23.90 7.39 9.83
N GLN A 37 -23.60 6.88 11.03
CA GLN A 37 -22.23 6.65 11.49
C GLN A 37 -21.75 5.21 11.23
N LEU A 38 -22.52 4.43 10.45
CA LEU A 38 -22.18 3.06 10.08
C LEU A 38 -21.54 3.03 8.70
N ILE A 39 -20.76 1.97 8.46
CA ILE A 39 -20.11 1.71 7.18
C ILE A 39 -21.18 1.39 6.11
N PRO A 40 -21.23 2.12 4.99
CA PRO A 40 -22.24 1.94 3.96
C PRO A 40 -21.87 0.81 2.98
N TRP A 41 -21.94 -0.44 3.44
CA TRP A 41 -21.57 -1.64 2.67
C TRP A 41 -22.45 -1.93 1.45
N LYS A 42 -23.71 -1.52 1.48
CA LYS A 42 -24.69 -1.87 0.45
C LYS A 42 -25.12 -0.65 -0.34
N MET A 43 -25.16 -0.80 -1.67
CA MET A 43 -25.77 0.16 -2.56
C MET A 43 -27.18 0.52 -2.08
N PRO A 44 -27.58 1.78 -2.18
CA PRO A 44 -28.89 2.12 -1.69
C PRO A 44 -30.01 1.70 -2.61
N ALA A 45 -31.04 1.10 -2.02
CA ALA A 45 -32.24 0.72 -2.74
C ALA A 45 -32.86 1.94 -3.44
N ALA A 46 -33.46 1.70 -4.61
CA ALA A 46 -34.12 2.75 -5.37
C ALA A 46 -35.18 3.46 -4.53
N LEU A 47 -35.25 4.78 -4.70
CA LEU A 47 -36.14 5.65 -3.95
C LEU A 47 -37.63 5.31 -4.16
N ASN A 48 -37.98 4.75 -5.32
CA ASN A 48 -39.32 4.30 -5.67
C ASN A 48 -39.27 3.23 -6.77
N LYS A 49 -39.84 2.04 -6.53
CA LYS A 49 -39.95 1.00 -7.58
C LYS A 49 -40.70 1.49 -8.82
N ALA A 50 -41.67 2.39 -8.67
CA ALA A 50 -42.40 2.96 -9.80
C ALA A 50 -41.57 3.89 -10.71
N SER A 51 -40.37 4.31 -10.27
CA SER A 51 -39.44 5.06 -11.11
C SER A 51 -38.41 4.18 -11.82
N MET A 52 -38.39 2.87 -11.54
CA MET A 52 -37.52 1.94 -12.25
C MET A 52 -37.99 1.77 -13.69
N LYS A 53 -37.03 1.71 -14.61
CA LYS A 53 -37.28 1.42 -16.02
C LYS A 53 -36.42 0.25 -16.43
N TYR A 54 -37.08 -0.80 -16.88
CA TYR A 54 -36.49 -2.00 -17.43
C TYR A 54 -36.47 -1.90 -18.96
N VAL A 55 -35.40 -2.37 -19.59
CA VAL A 55 -35.28 -2.42 -21.04
C VAL A 55 -34.77 -3.79 -21.45
N ASP A 56 -35.59 -4.48 -22.21
CA ASP A 56 -35.26 -5.67 -22.99
C ASP A 56 -34.73 -5.17 -24.36
N LEU A 57 -33.42 -5.24 -24.55
CA LEU A 57 -32.68 -4.80 -25.72
C LEU A 57 -32.84 -5.76 -26.89
N ASP A 58 -32.83 -7.07 -26.61
CA ASP A 58 -32.68 -8.10 -27.65
C ASP A 58 -34.00 -8.87 -27.96
N LYS A 59 -34.99 -8.76 -27.07
CA LYS A 59 -36.37 -9.29 -27.12
C LYS A 59 -36.51 -10.78 -26.86
N ASP A 60 -35.68 -11.34 -26.00
CA ASP A 60 -35.75 -12.73 -25.53
C ASP A 60 -36.80 -12.97 -24.43
N GLY A 61 -37.14 -11.96 -23.64
CA GLY A 61 -38.17 -12.04 -22.61
C GLY A 61 -37.76 -11.48 -21.25
N ASP A 62 -36.50 -11.09 -21.11
CA ASP A 62 -35.82 -10.61 -19.91
C ASP A 62 -35.48 -9.13 -20.08
N PRO A 63 -35.29 -8.37 -18.99
CA PRO A 63 -34.70 -7.05 -19.08
C PRO A 63 -33.16 -7.07 -19.04
N ASP A 64 -32.51 -6.67 -20.12
CA ASP A 64 -31.05 -6.44 -20.13
C ASP A 64 -30.58 -5.23 -19.29
N LEU A 65 -31.45 -4.22 -19.11
CA LEU A 65 -31.08 -2.97 -18.43
C LEU A 65 -32.09 -2.57 -17.37
N LEU A 66 -31.59 -2.12 -16.22
CA LEU A 66 -32.39 -1.53 -15.15
C LEU A 66 -31.90 -0.12 -14.80
N TYR A 67 -32.72 0.89 -15.13
CA TYR A 67 -32.46 2.30 -14.80
C TYR A 67 -33.24 2.74 -13.57
N TYR A 68 -32.57 3.47 -12.68
CA TYR A 68 -33.22 4.23 -11.60
C TYR A 68 -32.32 5.36 -11.11
N ALA A 69 -32.71 6.00 -10.00
CA ALA A 69 -31.87 6.97 -9.32
C ALA A 69 -31.70 6.59 -7.84
N VAL A 70 -30.46 6.71 -7.35
CA VAL A 70 -30.11 6.60 -5.93
C VAL A 70 -30.24 7.96 -5.23
N TYR A 71 -29.67 8.11 -4.03
CA TYR A 71 -29.80 9.34 -3.24
C TYR A 71 -29.43 10.60 -3.99
N SER A 72 -30.09 11.69 -3.62
CA SER A 72 -29.93 13.00 -4.26
C SER A 72 -30.30 13.01 -5.75
N GLY A 73 -30.92 11.96 -6.27
CA GLY A 73 -31.33 11.84 -7.68
C GLY A 73 -30.17 11.56 -8.63
N VAL A 74 -29.12 10.88 -8.16
CA VAL A 74 -28.00 10.41 -9.02
C VAL A 74 -28.50 9.26 -9.90
N PRO A 75 -28.49 9.38 -11.24
CA PRO A 75 -28.91 8.31 -12.13
C PRO A 75 -27.94 7.14 -12.12
N VAL A 76 -28.50 5.93 -12.20
CA VAL A 76 -27.75 4.68 -12.33
C VAL A 76 -28.40 3.77 -13.38
N VAL A 77 -27.59 2.92 -14.00
CA VAL A 77 -28.05 1.82 -14.85
C VAL A 77 -27.25 0.56 -14.53
N TRP A 78 -27.98 -0.52 -14.26
CA TRP A 78 -27.45 -1.88 -14.29
C TRP A 78 -27.57 -2.44 -15.69
N ILE A 79 -26.55 -3.21 -16.09
CA ILE A 79 -26.45 -3.95 -17.34
C ILE A 79 -26.32 -5.42 -16.93
N ASP A 80 -27.34 -6.19 -17.28
CA ASP A 80 -27.43 -7.64 -17.07
C ASP A 80 -26.52 -8.34 -18.08
N ASP A 81 -25.40 -8.85 -17.62
CA ASP A 81 -24.34 -9.30 -18.53
C ASP A 81 -24.32 -10.82 -18.74
N ASP A 82 -25.00 -11.58 -17.88
CA ASP A 82 -25.18 -13.02 -17.97
C ASP A 82 -26.62 -13.46 -18.25
N ASP A 83 -27.54 -12.50 -18.47
CA ASP A 83 -28.91 -12.71 -18.98
C ASP A 83 -29.80 -13.42 -17.95
N ASP A 84 -29.72 -12.95 -16.71
CA ASP A 84 -30.32 -13.54 -15.52
C ASP A 84 -31.41 -12.64 -14.89
N MET A 85 -31.39 -11.35 -15.20
CA MET A 85 -32.22 -10.33 -14.57
C MET A 85 -33.70 -10.58 -14.82
N LYS A 86 -34.54 -10.37 -13.81
CA LYS A 86 -35.99 -10.54 -13.89
C LYS A 86 -36.69 -9.19 -13.77
N TRP A 87 -37.87 -9.09 -14.38
CA TRP A 87 -38.77 -7.92 -14.27
C TRP A 87 -39.18 -7.55 -12.83
N THR A 88 -38.93 -8.42 -11.86
CA THR A 88 -39.19 -8.21 -10.43
C THR A 88 -38.00 -7.69 -9.64
N ASP A 89 -36.81 -7.73 -10.23
CA ASP A 89 -35.56 -7.42 -9.56
C ASP A 89 -35.41 -5.92 -9.38
N VAL A 90 -34.71 -5.52 -8.33
CA VAL A 90 -34.68 -4.13 -7.85
C VAL A 90 -33.29 -3.51 -7.91
N GLU A 91 -32.31 -4.34 -8.25
CA GLU A 91 -30.89 -4.09 -8.45
C GLU A 91 -30.40 -5.24 -9.35
N GLY A 92 -29.28 -5.04 -10.05
CA GLY A 92 -28.51 -6.15 -10.60
C GLY A 92 -27.76 -6.89 -9.50
N ASP A 93 -27.03 -7.93 -9.87
CA ASP A 93 -26.19 -8.68 -8.94
C ASP A 93 -24.71 -8.26 -9.03
N ALA A 94 -23.85 -9.05 -8.39
CA ALA A 94 -22.42 -8.75 -8.30
C ALA A 94 -21.58 -9.98 -8.66
N ASP A 95 -22.14 -10.92 -9.42
CA ASP A 95 -21.36 -12.02 -9.98
C ASP A 95 -20.94 -11.75 -11.43
N SER A 96 -21.82 -11.14 -12.23
CA SER A 96 -21.59 -10.94 -13.66
C SER A 96 -22.07 -9.60 -14.21
N ASP A 97 -22.70 -8.74 -13.41
CA ASP A 97 -23.30 -7.49 -13.88
C ASP A 97 -22.37 -6.28 -13.95
N CYS A 98 -22.79 -5.27 -14.74
CA CYS A 98 -22.11 -3.96 -14.81
C CYS A 98 -23.00 -2.81 -14.31
N LEU A 99 -22.46 -1.97 -13.43
CA LEU A 99 -23.14 -0.80 -12.87
C LEU A 99 -22.48 0.50 -13.33
N LEU A 100 -23.27 1.38 -13.97
CA LEU A 100 -22.85 2.74 -14.33
C LEU A 100 -23.56 3.79 -13.47
N ILE A 101 -22.79 4.75 -12.95
CA ILE A 101 -23.27 5.82 -12.06
C ILE A 101 -22.89 7.18 -12.62
N ASP A 102 -23.90 7.95 -13.03
CA ASP A 102 -23.77 9.34 -13.52
C ASP A 102 -23.72 10.29 -12.30
N ARG A 103 -22.54 10.43 -11.70
CA ARG A 103 -22.38 11.17 -10.43
C ARG A 103 -22.59 12.66 -10.63
N ASN A 104 -22.18 13.18 -11.79
CA ASN A 104 -22.23 14.60 -12.09
C ASN A 104 -23.61 15.06 -12.62
N LYS A 105 -24.48 14.10 -12.99
CA LYS A 105 -25.85 14.27 -13.49
C LYS A 105 -25.93 14.97 -14.85
N ASP A 106 -24.95 14.72 -15.72
CA ASP A 106 -24.91 15.28 -17.08
C ASP A 106 -25.62 14.40 -18.13
N ALA A 107 -26.18 13.27 -17.70
CA ALA A 107 -26.86 12.26 -18.51
C ALA A 107 -25.94 11.51 -19.51
N VAL A 108 -24.62 11.57 -19.31
CA VAL A 108 -23.63 10.71 -19.94
C VAL A 108 -23.13 9.73 -18.88
N PHE A 109 -23.15 8.43 -19.17
CA PHE A 109 -22.61 7.43 -18.25
C PHE A 109 -21.15 7.09 -18.57
N ALA A 110 -20.43 6.64 -17.55
CA ALA A 110 -19.00 6.30 -17.61
C ALA A 110 -18.13 7.46 -18.16
N GLY A 111 -18.63 8.69 -18.07
CA GLY A 111 -18.00 9.91 -18.57
C GLY A 111 -17.06 10.55 -17.54
N PRO A 112 -16.63 11.79 -17.80
CA PRO A 112 -15.86 12.57 -16.83
C PRO A 112 -16.61 12.73 -15.50
N GLU A 113 -15.90 12.54 -14.39
CA GLU A 113 -16.46 12.62 -13.03
C GLU A 113 -17.47 11.52 -12.65
N ASP A 114 -17.65 10.50 -13.49
CA ASP A 114 -18.50 9.34 -13.20
C ASP A 114 -17.78 8.16 -12.56
N PHE A 115 -18.56 7.21 -12.07
CA PHE A 115 -18.11 5.98 -11.46
C PHE A 115 -18.77 4.78 -12.13
N SER A 116 -17.99 3.75 -12.42
CA SER A 116 -18.48 2.52 -13.04
C SER A 116 -17.82 1.31 -12.39
N ILE A 117 -18.57 0.22 -12.28
CA ILE A 117 -18.12 -1.04 -11.71
C ILE A 117 -18.59 -2.16 -12.65
N ASP A 118 -17.79 -3.20 -12.78
CA ASP A 118 -18.15 -4.42 -13.51
C ASP A 118 -17.66 -5.63 -12.71
N TRP A 119 -18.53 -6.62 -12.56
CA TRP A 119 -18.27 -7.90 -11.93
C TRP A 119 -18.20 -8.98 -13.01
N CYS A 120 -17.20 -9.84 -12.93
CA CYS A 120 -16.80 -10.65 -14.06
C CYS A 120 -16.50 -12.08 -13.60
N ASP A 121 -17.48 -12.98 -13.74
CA ASP A 121 -17.31 -14.42 -13.54
C ASP A 121 -16.75 -15.10 -14.81
N GLU A 122 -15.48 -15.51 -14.77
CA GLU A 122 -14.79 -16.15 -15.89
C GLU A 122 -15.07 -17.66 -15.98
N ASP A 123 -15.36 -18.31 -14.84
CA ASP A 123 -15.56 -19.77 -14.77
C ASP A 123 -17.03 -20.22 -14.68
N LYS A 124 -17.96 -19.27 -14.54
CA LYS A 124 -19.41 -19.42 -14.48
C LYS A 124 -19.90 -20.17 -13.25
N ASN A 125 -19.28 -19.94 -12.10
CA ASN A 125 -19.66 -20.55 -10.83
C ASN A 125 -20.66 -19.70 -10.00
N GLY A 126 -21.00 -18.49 -10.45
CA GLY A 126 -21.84 -17.51 -9.76
C GLY A 126 -21.09 -16.66 -8.74
N ILE A 127 -19.77 -16.50 -8.91
CA ILE A 127 -18.88 -15.67 -8.10
C ILE A 127 -17.96 -14.93 -9.06
N ALA A 128 -17.86 -13.61 -8.91
CA ALA A 128 -16.96 -12.81 -9.73
C ALA A 128 -15.49 -13.22 -9.51
N ASP A 129 -14.74 -13.43 -10.59
CA ASP A 129 -13.29 -13.67 -10.56
C ASP A 129 -12.49 -12.36 -10.69
N ILE A 130 -13.11 -11.37 -11.33
CA ILE A 130 -12.53 -10.05 -11.57
C ILE A 130 -13.57 -9.00 -11.17
N GLN A 131 -13.13 -7.97 -10.47
CA GLN A 131 -13.88 -6.73 -10.35
C GLN A 131 -13.08 -5.60 -10.97
N VAL A 132 -13.71 -4.77 -11.80
CA VAL A 132 -13.10 -3.54 -12.29
C VAL A 132 -13.86 -2.33 -11.82
N ILE A 133 -13.11 -1.32 -11.38
CA ILE A 133 -13.61 0.01 -11.09
C ILE A 133 -13.03 1.00 -12.11
N VAL A 134 -13.90 1.82 -12.69
CA VAL A 134 -13.53 2.96 -13.52
C VAL A 134 -14.09 4.23 -12.87
N ASN A 135 -13.24 4.88 -12.09
CA ASN A 135 -13.50 6.16 -11.44
C ASN A 135 -12.87 7.27 -12.29
N ASN A 136 -13.67 7.95 -13.11
CA ASN A 136 -13.16 8.99 -13.99
C ASN A 136 -13.07 10.33 -13.27
N GLY A 137 -11.98 11.04 -13.50
CA GLY A 137 -11.79 12.42 -13.07
C GLY A 137 -12.33 13.41 -14.10
N SER A 138 -12.06 14.69 -13.84
CA SER A 138 -12.46 15.76 -14.76
C SER A 138 -11.72 15.67 -16.10
N ALA A 139 -12.45 15.87 -17.21
CA ALA A 139 -11.87 15.86 -18.56
C ALA A 139 -10.72 16.86 -18.76
N GLY A 140 -10.67 17.91 -17.95
CA GLY A 140 -9.66 18.97 -17.99
C GLY A 140 -8.33 18.61 -17.35
N LYS A 141 -8.25 17.57 -16.50
CA LYS A 141 -7.00 17.13 -15.89
C LYS A 141 -6.18 16.31 -16.89
N ARG A 142 -5.01 16.84 -17.28
CA ARG A 142 -4.16 16.32 -18.35
C ARG A 142 -2.67 16.49 -18.02
N ASN A 143 -1.83 15.82 -18.79
CA ASN A 143 -0.37 15.90 -18.82
C ASN A 143 0.36 15.39 -17.57
N PHE A 144 -0.37 14.77 -16.63
CA PHE A 144 0.18 14.20 -15.40
C PHE A 144 -0.82 13.20 -14.78
N PHE A 145 -0.43 12.52 -13.71
CA PHE A 145 -1.34 11.72 -12.88
C PHE A 145 -2.57 12.53 -12.44
N ASP A 146 -3.72 11.88 -12.39
CA ASP A 146 -4.94 12.41 -11.78
C ASP A 146 -5.31 11.59 -10.56
N TRP A 147 -4.90 12.07 -9.39
CA TRP A 147 -5.16 11.44 -8.08
C TRP A 147 -6.64 11.44 -7.66
N ALA A 148 -7.54 11.98 -8.48
CA ALA A 148 -8.99 11.87 -8.28
C ALA A 148 -9.63 10.87 -9.25
N SER A 149 -8.84 10.19 -10.08
CA SER A 149 -9.27 9.20 -11.05
C SER A 149 -8.51 7.90 -10.82
N GLU A 150 -9.20 6.79 -10.97
CA GLU A 150 -8.67 5.45 -10.74
C GLU A 150 -9.29 4.49 -11.75
N ILE A 151 -8.45 3.68 -12.39
CA ILE A 151 -8.89 2.44 -13.03
C ILE A 151 -8.19 1.34 -12.26
N MET A 152 -8.98 0.44 -11.69
CA MET A 152 -8.45 -0.62 -10.86
C MET A 152 -9.13 -1.94 -11.19
N TYR A 153 -8.34 -2.99 -11.27
CA TYR A 153 -8.79 -4.37 -11.43
C TYR A 153 -8.31 -5.16 -10.22
N VAL A 154 -9.21 -5.83 -9.52
CA VAL A 154 -8.87 -6.84 -8.50
C VAL A 154 -9.17 -8.23 -9.07
N PHE A 155 -8.30 -9.17 -8.78
CA PHE A 155 -8.40 -10.57 -9.16
C PHE A 155 -8.52 -11.40 -7.88
N ASP A 156 -9.66 -12.07 -7.71
CA ASP A 156 -9.93 -12.99 -6.59
C ASP A 156 -9.24 -14.34 -6.88
N ASP A 157 -7.92 -14.34 -6.68
CA ASP A 157 -7.04 -15.47 -6.95
C ASP A 157 -7.16 -16.58 -5.87
N ASP A 158 -7.58 -16.24 -4.63
CA ASP A 158 -7.75 -17.16 -3.49
C ASP A 158 -9.20 -17.59 -3.22
N LYS A 159 -10.18 -17.01 -3.91
CA LYS A 159 -11.59 -17.39 -3.90
C LYS A 159 -12.30 -17.11 -2.58
N ASP A 160 -11.99 -15.97 -1.97
CA ASP A 160 -12.63 -15.52 -0.73
C ASP A 160 -13.80 -14.54 -0.97
N SER A 161 -13.99 -14.10 -2.21
CA SER A 161 -15.02 -13.16 -2.66
C SER A 161 -14.91 -11.74 -2.10
N ILE A 162 -13.75 -11.36 -1.57
CA ILE A 162 -13.41 -9.99 -1.21
C ILE A 162 -12.84 -9.31 -2.46
N MET A 163 -13.23 -8.06 -2.71
CA MET A 163 -12.82 -7.29 -3.88
C MET A 163 -12.56 -5.82 -3.47
N HIS A 164 -13.01 -4.84 -4.24
CA HIS A 164 -12.93 -3.43 -3.85
C HIS A 164 -13.91 -3.06 -2.73
N TYR A 165 -13.49 -2.13 -1.89
CA TYR A 165 -14.42 -1.45 -0.98
C TYR A 165 -15.00 -0.18 -1.61
N ILE A 166 -16.32 -0.17 -1.74
CA ILE A 166 -17.08 0.97 -2.24
C ILE A 166 -17.88 1.57 -1.08
N ASP A 167 -17.65 2.87 -0.83
CA ASP A 167 -18.55 3.63 0.02
C ASP A 167 -19.76 4.05 -0.81
N TRP A 168 -20.89 3.38 -0.57
CA TRP A 168 -22.12 3.58 -1.32
C TRP A 168 -22.87 4.88 -0.98
N ASN A 169 -22.46 5.61 0.07
CA ASN A 169 -22.95 6.96 0.32
C ASN A 169 -22.14 7.99 -0.49
N ALA A 170 -20.83 7.78 -0.64
CA ALA A 170 -19.92 8.60 -1.44
C ALA A 170 -19.99 8.27 -2.94
N LEU A 171 -20.45 7.07 -3.31
CA LEU A 171 -20.42 6.53 -4.67
C LEU A 171 -18.99 6.56 -5.24
N SER A 172 -18.05 6.04 -4.44
CA SER A 172 -16.63 6.01 -4.77
C SER A 172 -15.98 4.81 -4.10
N MET A 173 -14.96 4.26 -4.75
CA MET A 173 -13.99 3.39 -4.11
C MET A 173 -13.26 4.18 -3.02
N LEU A 174 -13.08 3.56 -1.85
CA LEU A 174 -12.28 4.09 -0.75
C LEU A 174 -11.27 3.03 -0.29
N ALA A 175 -10.26 2.81 -1.13
CA ALA A 175 -9.21 1.80 -0.96
C ALA A 175 -8.47 1.80 0.38
N TRP A 176 -8.51 2.90 1.13
CA TRP A 176 -7.77 3.04 2.39
C TRP A 176 -8.62 2.77 3.63
N GLU A 177 -9.89 2.40 3.47
CA GLU A 177 -10.78 2.11 4.59
C GLU A 177 -10.51 0.74 5.17
N HIS A 178 -10.55 0.68 6.50
CA HIS A 178 -10.11 -0.49 7.25
C HIS A 178 -10.78 -0.53 8.63
N ASN A 179 -10.72 -1.70 9.24
CA ASN A 179 -10.96 -1.89 10.66
C ASN A 179 -9.63 -1.95 11.42
N GLY A 180 -9.62 -1.54 12.69
CA GLY A 180 -8.43 -1.61 13.53
C GLY A 180 -7.27 -0.77 12.98
N HIS A 181 -6.07 -1.35 12.95
CA HIS A 181 -4.89 -0.68 12.38
C HIS A 181 -4.78 -0.91 10.88
N SER A 182 -4.98 -2.12 10.37
CA SER A 182 -4.70 -2.39 8.95
C SER A 182 -5.54 -3.52 8.36
N ASN A 183 -6.71 -3.79 8.92
CA ASN A 183 -7.67 -4.73 8.36
C ASN A 183 -8.49 -4.06 7.26
N PHE A 184 -7.89 -3.89 6.08
CA PHE A 184 -8.52 -3.18 4.96
C PHE A 184 -9.78 -3.89 4.50
N TYR A 185 -10.77 -3.09 4.12
CA TYR A 185 -12.01 -3.60 3.51
C TYR A 185 -11.83 -3.97 2.05
N GLU A 186 -10.84 -3.37 1.41
CA GLU A 186 -10.40 -3.76 0.09
C GLU A 186 -9.43 -4.93 0.18
N ASP A 187 -9.51 -5.82 -0.79
CA ASP A 187 -8.75 -7.04 -0.78
C ASP A 187 -7.26 -6.82 -1.07
N TYR A 188 -6.48 -6.71 0.00
CA TYR A 188 -5.04 -6.56 -0.03
C TYR A 188 -4.30 -7.73 0.63
N HIS A 189 -4.97 -8.87 0.81
CA HIS A 189 -4.41 -10.00 1.55
C HIS A 189 -4.53 -11.34 0.82
N GLY A 190 -4.25 -12.43 1.53
CA GLY A 190 -4.28 -13.77 0.96
C GLY A 190 -3.34 -13.92 -0.24
N ASN A 191 -3.88 -14.48 -1.32
CA ASN A 191 -3.23 -14.58 -2.63
C ASN A 191 -3.82 -13.61 -3.66
N THR A 192 -4.39 -12.49 -3.24
CA THR A 192 -4.95 -11.53 -4.20
C THR A 192 -3.90 -10.81 -5.05
N SER A 193 -4.36 -10.35 -6.21
CA SER A 193 -3.60 -9.49 -7.11
C SER A 193 -4.46 -8.30 -7.54
N PHE A 194 -3.83 -7.15 -7.78
CA PHE A 194 -4.54 -6.03 -8.40
C PHE A 194 -3.67 -5.23 -9.38
N ILE A 195 -4.34 -4.46 -10.25
CA ILE A 195 -3.73 -3.54 -11.22
C ILE A 195 -4.36 -2.17 -11.05
N LYS A 196 -3.57 -1.09 -11.03
CA LYS A 196 -4.07 0.27 -10.75
C LYS A 196 -3.41 1.38 -11.57
N MET A 197 -4.23 2.32 -12.04
CA MET A 197 -3.78 3.55 -12.72
C MET A 197 -4.51 4.80 -12.21
N HIS A 198 -3.74 5.85 -11.92
CA HIS A 198 -4.28 7.19 -11.62
C HIS A 198 -4.43 8.06 -12.88
N ALA A 199 -5.35 7.67 -13.76
CA ALA A 199 -5.85 8.47 -14.87
C ALA A 199 -7.17 7.90 -15.38
N SER A 200 -8.01 8.76 -15.95
CA SER A 200 -9.29 8.37 -16.53
C SER A 200 -9.10 7.53 -17.80
N SER A 201 -10.03 6.62 -18.08
CA SER A 201 -9.92 5.66 -19.19
C SER A 201 -9.69 6.36 -20.53
N PHE A 202 -10.44 7.43 -20.78
CA PHE A 202 -10.35 8.25 -21.99
C PHE A 202 -9.03 9.03 -22.18
N ARG A 203 -8.09 8.93 -21.23
CA ARG A 203 -6.76 9.58 -21.31
C ARG A 203 -5.64 8.63 -21.70
N ILE A 204 -5.86 7.33 -21.56
CA ILE A 204 -4.86 6.27 -21.76
C ILE A 204 -5.02 5.74 -23.19
N ASP A 205 -3.93 5.64 -23.93
CA ASP A 205 -3.97 5.20 -25.34
C ASP A 205 -4.22 3.70 -25.48
N ASP A 206 -3.60 2.88 -24.62
CA ASP A 206 -3.76 1.43 -24.55
C ASP A 206 -4.11 0.98 -23.12
N LEU A 207 -5.39 0.66 -22.90
CA LEU A 207 -5.93 0.28 -21.60
C LEU A 207 -5.54 -1.13 -21.16
N ARG A 208 -4.80 -1.89 -21.98
CA ARG A 208 -4.26 -3.20 -21.58
C ARG A 208 -3.10 -3.09 -20.58
N TYR A 209 -2.53 -1.90 -20.44
CA TYR A 209 -1.41 -1.59 -19.58
C TYR A 209 -1.84 -0.64 -18.46
N SER A 210 -1.07 -0.63 -17.38
CA SER A 210 -1.34 0.17 -16.19
C SER A 210 -0.04 0.58 -15.48
N TRP A 211 -0.15 1.44 -14.46
CA TRP A 211 1.00 1.96 -13.71
C TRP A 211 1.49 0.96 -12.66
N GLU A 212 0.63 0.57 -11.72
CA GLU A 212 0.89 -0.55 -10.80
C GLU A 212 0.33 -1.81 -11.46
N ASN A 213 1.21 -2.69 -11.93
CA ASN A 213 0.82 -3.63 -12.98
C ASN A 213 1.61 -4.95 -12.95
N PRO A 214 1.43 -5.83 -11.96
CA PRO A 214 0.45 -5.73 -10.87
C PRO A 214 1.10 -5.50 -9.50
N PHE A 215 0.26 -5.42 -8.48
CA PHE A 215 0.60 -5.77 -7.10
C PHE A 215 0.16 -7.21 -6.84
N ILE A 216 1.00 -8.03 -6.18
CA ILE A 216 0.76 -9.46 -5.97
C ILE A 216 1.04 -9.81 -4.50
N PHE A 217 0.05 -10.34 -3.79
CA PHE A 217 0.18 -10.79 -2.40
C PHE A 217 0.32 -12.31 -2.34
N TYR A 218 1.12 -12.85 -1.43
CA TYR A 218 1.43 -14.28 -1.34
C TYR A 218 1.18 -14.81 0.06
N ASP A 219 0.06 -15.48 0.26
CA ASP A 219 -0.24 -16.32 1.43
C ASP A 219 0.37 -17.71 1.21
N THR A 220 1.35 -18.08 2.03
CA THR A 220 2.07 -19.36 1.87
C THR A 220 1.71 -20.41 2.89
N ASP A 221 1.07 -20.04 4.00
CA ASP A 221 0.62 -20.98 5.02
C ASP A 221 -0.91 -21.23 5.04
N ASN A 222 -1.64 -20.50 4.20
CA ASN A 222 -3.08 -20.56 3.93
C ASN A 222 -3.94 -20.14 5.12
N ASP A 223 -3.51 -19.12 5.87
CA ASP A 223 -4.28 -18.54 6.96
C ASP A 223 -5.13 -17.32 6.55
N GLY A 224 -5.00 -16.87 5.30
CA GLY A 224 -5.68 -15.71 4.73
C GLY A 224 -4.89 -14.41 4.81
N LEU A 225 -3.67 -14.42 5.36
CA LEU A 225 -2.77 -13.27 5.46
C LEU A 225 -1.53 -13.50 4.57
N SER A 226 -0.81 -12.43 4.25
CA SER A 226 0.20 -12.48 3.18
C SER A 226 1.62 -12.35 3.70
N GLU A 227 2.47 -13.34 3.44
CA GLU A 227 3.83 -13.40 3.99
C GLU A 227 4.82 -12.66 3.09
N MET A 228 4.39 -12.33 1.88
CA MET A 228 5.17 -11.58 0.93
C MET A 228 4.26 -10.81 -0.01
N ALA A 229 4.74 -9.65 -0.45
CA ALA A 229 4.12 -8.91 -1.55
C ALA A 229 5.15 -8.49 -2.59
N ILE A 230 4.72 -8.40 -3.85
CA ILE A 230 5.51 -7.88 -4.95
C ILE A 230 4.74 -6.76 -5.66
N ARG A 231 5.33 -5.57 -5.69
CA ARG A 231 4.82 -4.42 -6.43
C ARG A 231 5.62 -4.23 -7.71
N PHE A 232 4.94 -4.29 -8.85
CA PHE A 232 5.52 -3.93 -10.14
C PHE A 232 5.00 -2.58 -10.61
N VAL A 233 5.92 -1.74 -11.09
CA VAL A 233 5.57 -0.44 -11.66
C VAL A 233 6.15 -0.30 -13.06
N ASN A 234 5.28 0.10 -14.00
CA ASN A 234 5.65 0.67 -15.29
C ASN A 234 5.35 2.16 -15.27
N THR A 235 6.39 2.99 -15.11
CA THR A 235 6.21 4.44 -15.09
C THR A 235 5.66 4.96 -16.44
N PRO A 236 4.44 5.55 -16.47
CA PRO A 236 3.87 6.06 -17.70
C PRO A 236 4.64 7.28 -18.22
N SER A 237 4.69 7.40 -19.54
CA SER A 237 4.99 8.67 -20.18
C SER A 237 3.72 9.51 -20.24
N PHE A 238 3.83 10.80 -19.91
CA PHE A 238 2.74 11.77 -20.13
C PHE A 238 3.05 12.72 -21.27
N ARG A 239 2.03 13.06 -22.06
CA ARG A 239 2.16 14.06 -23.13
C ARG A 239 2.42 15.42 -22.49
N SER A 240 3.52 16.06 -22.84
CA SER A 240 3.84 17.41 -22.39
C SER A 240 2.95 18.46 -23.04
N LYS A 241 2.79 19.63 -22.39
CA LYS A 241 2.00 20.76 -22.93
C LYS A 241 2.57 21.33 -24.23
N ASP A 242 3.88 21.24 -24.44
CA ASP A 242 4.56 21.68 -25.66
C ASP A 242 4.54 20.65 -26.79
N THR A 243 4.02 19.44 -26.54
CA THR A 243 3.86 18.33 -27.51
C THR A 243 5.15 17.83 -28.18
N LEU A 244 6.32 18.09 -27.60
CA LEU A 244 7.61 17.75 -28.20
C LEU A 244 8.06 16.29 -27.96
N ASN A 245 7.43 15.56 -27.04
CA ASN A 245 7.83 14.19 -26.73
C ASN A 245 7.56 13.24 -27.94
N PRO A 246 8.61 12.64 -28.55
CA PRO A 246 8.46 11.82 -29.76
C PRO A 246 7.63 10.55 -29.55
N VAL A 247 7.49 10.06 -28.30
CA VAL A 247 6.62 8.93 -27.94
C VAL A 247 5.19 9.16 -28.42
N PHE A 248 4.73 10.40 -28.37
CA PHE A 248 3.35 10.77 -28.67
C PHE A 248 3.09 11.19 -30.12
N LYS A 249 4.08 11.06 -31.01
CA LYS A 249 3.98 11.51 -32.42
C LYS A 249 2.84 10.82 -33.19
N ASN A 250 2.59 9.54 -32.89
CA ASN A 250 1.57 8.73 -33.56
C ASN A 250 0.42 8.32 -32.63
N ILE A 251 0.35 8.92 -31.44
CA ILE A 251 -0.73 8.70 -30.48
C ILE A 251 -1.74 9.84 -30.66
N ASP A 252 -3.02 9.51 -30.72
CA ASP A 252 -4.10 10.49 -30.82
C ASP A 252 -3.96 11.55 -29.71
N THR A 253 -4.16 12.82 -30.06
CA THR A 253 -4.07 13.94 -29.12
C THR A 253 -5.09 13.89 -27.99
N ALA A 254 -6.15 13.09 -28.13
CA ALA A 254 -7.10 12.79 -27.07
C ALA A 254 -6.47 11.98 -25.91
N TYR A 255 -5.37 11.28 -26.15
CA TYR A 255 -4.65 10.51 -25.14
C TYR A 255 -3.34 11.19 -24.74
N ASP A 256 -3.08 11.18 -23.44
CA ASP A 256 -1.95 11.85 -22.83
C ASP A 256 -1.20 11.01 -21.81
N ALA A 257 -1.59 9.75 -21.60
CA ALA A 257 -0.83 8.74 -20.87
C ALA A 257 -0.48 7.57 -21.81
N HIS A 258 0.76 7.10 -21.74
CA HIS A 258 1.28 6.02 -22.58
C HIS A 258 2.22 5.10 -21.79
N PHE A 259 2.12 3.80 -22.03
CA PHE A 259 2.96 2.77 -21.43
C PHE A 259 3.86 2.11 -22.49
N ASN A 260 5.13 1.92 -22.14
CA ASN A 260 6.13 1.33 -23.04
C ASN A 260 6.26 -0.21 -22.91
N GLY A 261 5.52 -0.83 -21.99
CA GLY A 261 5.62 -2.27 -21.70
C GLY A 261 6.92 -2.71 -21.00
N MET A 262 7.59 -1.81 -20.28
CA MET A 262 8.78 -2.09 -19.47
C MET A 262 8.47 -1.87 -17.99
N MET A 263 8.80 -2.85 -17.15
CA MET A 263 8.82 -2.67 -15.70
C MET A 263 10.13 -2.00 -15.32
N ASP A 264 10.08 -0.84 -14.69
CA ASP A 264 11.25 -0.05 -14.31
C ASP A 264 11.47 0.05 -12.78
N TYR A 265 10.48 -0.39 -12.02
CA TYR A 265 10.49 -0.44 -10.55
C TYR A 265 9.88 -1.76 -10.08
N THR A 266 10.52 -2.40 -9.10
CA THR A 266 10.00 -3.59 -8.40
C THR A 266 10.27 -3.47 -6.90
N GLY A 267 9.22 -3.51 -6.09
CA GLY A 267 9.30 -3.68 -4.64
C GLY A 267 8.98 -5.13 -4.27
N ILE A 268 9.73 -5.72 -3.34
CA ILE A 268 9.47 -7.03 -2.76
C ILE A 268 9.49 -6.87 -1.25
N SER A 269 8.43 -7.29 -0.57
CA SER A 269 8.28 -7.15 0.89
C SER A 269 8.04 -8.52 1.52
N TRP A 270 8.57 -8.75 2.72
CA TRP A 270 8.46 -10.01 3.44
C TRP A 270 8.03 -9.77 4.89
N ASP A 271 7.12 -10.62 5.35
CA ASP A 271 6.92 -10.95 6.76
C ASP A 271 7.92 -12.08 7.06
N LEU A 272 8.95 -11.73 7.82
CA LEU A 272 10.07 -12.59 8.14
C LEU A 272 9.79 -13.44 9.38
N ASP A 273 8.86 -13.05 10.23
CA ASP A 273 8.64 -13.70 11.53
C ASP A 273 7.30 -14.47 11.63
N ASN A 274 6.44 -14.28 10.62
CA ASN A 274 5.17 -14.94 10.37
C ASN A 274 4.15 -14.64 11.47
N ASP A 275 4.02 -13.37 11.85
CA ASP A 275 3.13 -12.94 12.93
C ASP A 275 1.99 -12.01 12.48
N ASN A 276 1.79 -11.87 11.17
CA ASN A 276 0.55 -11.35 10.62
C ASN A 276 -0.65 -12.00 11.34
N GLY A 277 -1.60 -11.18 11.77
CA GLY A 277 -2.76 -11.66 12.53
C GLY A 277 -3.83 -10.60 12.74
N PRO A 278 -4.96 -10.95 13.40
CA PRO A 278 -5.96 -9.95 13.75
C PRO A 278 -5.36 -8.80 14.57
N ALA A 279 -5.55 -7.56 14.11
CA ALA A 279 -4.94 -6.33 14.61
C ALA A 279 -3.43 -6.14 14.35
N ASN A 280 -2.83 -7.02 13.54
CA ASN A 280 -1.50 -6.93 12.96
C ASN A 280 -1.56 -7.48 11.53
N GLU A 281 -2.56 -7.06 10.74
CA GLU A 281 -2.87 -7.76 9.48
C GLU A 281 -1.70 -7.67 8.49
N PHE A 282 -0.99 -6.54 8.47
CA PHE A 282 0.25 -6.37 7.71
C PHE A 282 1.37 -6.12 8.69
N ASP A 283 2.42 -6.93 8.61
CA ASP A 283 3.67 -6.75 9.33
C ASP A 283 4.83 -7.24 8.47
N PHE A 284 5.08 -6.51 7.39
CA PHE A 284 6.19 -6.83 6.52
C PHE A 284 7.49 -6.30 7.13
N ASP A 285 8.27 -7.09 7.87
CA ASP A 285 9.53 -6.64 8.48
C ASP A 285 10.52 -5.96 7.51
N MET A 286 10.55 -6.37 6.24
CA MET A 286 11.61 -5.94 5.31
C MET A 286 11.12 -5.79 3.88
N SER A 287 11.67 -4.81 3.16
CA SER A 287 11.44 -4.63 1.73
C SER A 287 12.74 -4.38 0.95
N LEU A 288 12.79 -4.90 -0.28
CA LEU A 288 13.78 -4.60 -1.30
C LEU A 288 13.16 -3.87 -2.48
N LEU A 289 13.81 -2.77 -2.87
CA LEU A 289 13.48 -2.01 -4.06
C LEU A 289 14.56 -2.20 -5.12
N LEU A 290 14.13 -2.54 -6.33
CA LEU A 290 14.95 -2.59 -7.53
C LEU A 290 14.44 -1.55 -8.52
N LYS A 291 15.31 -0.65 -8.99
CA LYS A 291 14.97 0.23 -10.12
C LYS A 291 16.00 0.17 -11.23
N GLY A 292 15.58 0.44 -12.46
CA GLY A 292 16.47 0.46 -13.62
C GLY A 292 15.70 0.47 -14.93
N THR A 293 16.29 -0.11 -15.97
CA THR A 293 15.55 -0.36 -17.23
C THR A 293 14.63 -1.58 -17.11
N GLY A 294 14.87 -2.41 -16.09
CA GLY A 294 14.11 -3.59 -15.70
C GLY A 294 13.85 -4.56 -16.83
N PHE A 295 12.61 -4.94 -17.11
CA PHE A 295 12.29 -6.01 -18.06
C PHE A 295 11.04 -5.76 -18.90
N ASP A 296 11.03 -6.31 -20.12
CA ASP A 296 9.86 -6.30 -21.01
C ASP A 296 8.83 -7.33 -20.53
N TYR A 297 7.57 -6.88 -20.42
CA TYR A 297 6.43 -7.73 -20.05
C TYR A 297 5.32 -7.77 -21.12
N ASN A 298 5.55 -7.26 -22.34
CA ASN A 298 4.58 -7.19 -23.44
C ASN A 298 3.99 -8.55 -23.88
N LYS A 299 4.63 -9.64 -23.47
CA LYS A 299 4.22 -11.02 -23.74
C LYS A 299 3.47 -11.68 -22.58
N GLN A 300 3.37 -11.02 -21.42
CA GLN A 300 2.63 -11.52 -20.26
C GLN A 300 1.15 -11.15 -20.42
N ARG A 301 0.45 -11.86 -21.33
CA ARG A 301 -0.96 -11.58 -21.67
C ARG A 301 -1.87 -12.49 -20.89
N HIS A 302 -2.82 -11.91 -20.17
CA HIS A 302 -3.86 -12.60 -19.43
C HIS A 302 -5.18 -12.29 -20.09
N ARG A 303 -5.92 -13.33 -20.47
CA ARG A 303 -7.15 -13.20 -21.27
C ARG A 303 -8.35 -13.48 -20.39
N PHE A 304 -9.41 -12.73 -20.66
CA PHE A 304 -10.71 -12.86 -20.04
C PHE A 304 -11.79 -12.63 -21.11
N LYS A 305 -13.04 -12.95 -20.79
CA LYS A 305 -14.18 -12.89 -21.71
C LYS A 305 -15.40 -12.20 -21.12
N SER A 306 -15.61 -12.27 -19.81
CA SER A 306 -16.81 -11.78 -19.12
C SER A 306 -16.91 -10.27 -19.20
N LEU A 307 -15.80 -9.53 -19.11
CA LEU A 307 -15.79 -8.06 -19.14
C LEU A 307 -16.47 -7.44 -20.37
N ARG A 308 -16.66 -8.18 -21.46
CA ARG A 308 -17.39 -7.67 -22.64
C ARG A 308 -18.91 -7.68 -22.47
N GLY A 309 -19.44 -8.60 -21.67
CA GLY A 309 -20.86 -8.72 -21.37
C GLY A 309 -21.75 -8.77 -22.61
N LEU A 310 -22.83 -8.00 -22.59
CA LEU A 310 -23.73 -7.80 -23.74
C LEU A 310 -23.06 -7.19 -24.99
N GLY A 311 -21.84 -6.68 -24.87
CA GLY A 311 -21.05 -6.15 -25.97
C GLY A 311 -21.74 -5.01 -26.71
N LYS A 312 -21.94 -5.16 -28.03
CA LYS A 312 -22.48 -4.07 -28.88
C LYS A 312 -23.87 -3.60 -28.46
N GLN A 313 -24.62 -4.42 -27.72
CA GLN A 313 -25.98 -4.07 -27.30
C GLN A 313 -25.97 -2.97 -26.25
N SER A 314 -24.98 -2.93 -25.36
CA SER A 314 -24.84 -1.94 -24.27
C SER A 314 -23.82 -0.82 -24.54
N GLU A 315 -22.97 -0.96 -25.58
CA GLU A 315 -21.90 0.00 -25.93
C GLU A 315 -22.34 1.48 -26.02
N PHE A 316 -23.61 1.77 -26.31
CA PHE A 316 -24.12 3.14 -26.42
C PHE A 316 -24.16 3.89 -25.07
N LEU A 317 -24.04 3.18 -23.95
CA LEU A 317 -24.03 3.75 -22.61
C LEU A 317 -22.66 4.31 -22.21
N PHE A 318 -21.59 3.86 -22.84
CA PHE A 318 -20.23 4.12 -22.36
C PHE A 318 -19.58 5.29 -23.09
N TYR A 319 -19.16 6.31 -22.33
CA TYR A 319 -18.33 7.40 -22.87
C TYR A 319 -17.00 6.89 -23.47
N ASP A 320 -16.29 6.03 -22.75
CA ASP A 320 -15.13 5.31 -23.26
C ASP A 320 -15.37 3.80 -23.17
N LYS A 321 -15.98 3.23 -24.21
CA LYS A 321 -16.25 1.79 -24.28
C LYS A 321 -15.01 0.89 -24.34
N ARG A 322 -13.80 1.44 -24.51
CA ARG A 322 -12.61 0.63 -24.74
C ARG A 322 -12.25 -0.26 -23.56
N TRP A 323 -12.52 0.16 -22.31
CA TRP A 323 -12.24 -0.67 -21.13
C TRP A 323 -13.16 -1.90 -21.10
N ARG A 324 -14.44 -1.75 -21.46
CA ARG A 324 -15.40 -2.85 -21.66
C ARG A 324 -15.04 -3.78 -22.81
N GLN A 325 -14.37 -3.27 -23.84
CA GLN A 325 -14.00 -4.04 -25.03
C GLN A 325 -12.69 -4.83 -24.86
N LEU A 326 -12.04 -4.74 -23.70
CA LEU A 326 -10.83 -5.50 -23.43
C LEU A 326 -11.15 -7.01 -23.41
N GLU A 327 -10.25 -7.79 -23.99
CA GLU A 327 -10.26 -9.27 -23.92
C GLU A 327 -8.95 -9.79 -23.29
N GLU A 328 -8.06 -8.86 -22.91
CA GLU A 328 -6.79 -9.16 -22.26
C GLU A 328 -6.26 -7.95 -21.49
N LEU A 329 -5.52 -8.24 -20.42
CA LEU A 329 -4.62 -7.32 -19.73
C LEU A 329 -3.19 -7.85 -19.87
N ILE A 330 -2.21 -6.95 -19.78
CA ILE A 330 -0.80 -7.29 -19.96
C ILE A 330 -0.05 -6.96 -18.67
N TYR A 331 0.38 -7.98 -17.93
CA TYR A 331 1.05 -7.81 -16.63
C TYR A 331 1.84 -9.07 -16.23
N PRO A 332 2.97 -8.97 -15.49
CA PRO A 332 3.65 -10.12 -14.90
C PRO A 332 2.71 -10.93 -13.99
N GLY A 333 2.38 -12.17 -14.38
CA GLY A 333 1.58 -13.06 -13.53
C GLY A 333 2.40 -13.68 -12.40
N ARG A 334 1.73 -14.11 -11.34
CA ARG A 334 2.29 -14.76 -10.13
C ARG A 334 3.38 -15.80 -10.43
N ASP A 335 3.13 -16.73 -11.35
CA ASP A 335 4.07 -17.79 -11.76
C ASP A 335 5.34 -17.29 -12.46
N SER A 336 5.23 -16.13 -13.11
CA SER A 336 6.29 -15.55 -13.95
C SER A 336 7.10 -14.48 -13.22
N ALA A 337 6.49 -13.83 -12.21
CA ALA A 337 7.00 -12.66 -11.51
C ALA A 337 8.44 -12.85 -11.05
N TRP A 338 8.70 -13.91 -10.28
CA TRP A 338 10.03 -14.19 -9.72
C TRP A 338 11.12 -14.33 -10.80
N ASN A 339 10.82 -15.07 -11.86
CA ASN A 339 11.77 -15.27 -12.96
C ASN A 339 11.99 -13.98 -13.76
N LEU A 340 10.96 -13.15 -13.94
CA LEU A 340 11.08 -11.86 -14.62
C LEU A 340 12.03 -10.93 -13.84
N ILE A 341 11.86 -10.84 -12.52
CA ILE A 341 12.69 -9.99 -11.65
C ILE A 341 14.18 -10.39 -11.73
N PHE A 342 14.48 -11.65 -11.42
CA PHE A 342 15.87 -12.06 -11.17
C PHE A 342 16.62 -12.54 -12.41
N LYS A 343 15.92 -13.03 -13.44
CA LYS A 343 16.56 -13.57 -14.66
C LYS A 343 16.50 -12.65 -15.86
N LYS A 344 15.54 -11.71 -15.89
CA LYS A 344 15.36 -10.78 -17.02
C LYS A 344 15.54 -9.33 -16.64
N GLY A 345 15.35 -8.98 -15.36
CA GLY A 345 15.50 -7.62 -14.86
C GLY A 345 16.91 -7.05 -15.08
N GLN A 346 16.94 -5.82 -15.59
CA GLN A 346 18.14 -5.01 -15.75
C GLN A 346 18.07 -3.80 -14.81
N TRP A 347 18.57 -4.02 -13.60
CA TRP A 347 18.52 -3.04 -12.52
C TRP A 347 19.80 -2.19 -12.47
N LYS A 348 19.67 -1.01 -11.87
CA LYS A 348 20.72 0.02 -11.75
C LYS A 348 20.89 0.54 -10.33
N GLU A 349 19.87 0.37 -9.49
CA GLU A 349 19.92 0.65 -8.08
C GLU A 349 19.18 -0.44 -7.31
N CYS A 350 19.61 -0.69 -6.09
CA CYS A 350 18.87 -1.45 -5.11
C CYS A 350 18.81 -0.68 -3.79
N SER A 351 17.67 -0.73 -3.11
CA SER A 351 17.54 -0.19 -1.76
C SER A 351 16.86 -1.20 -0.86
N LEU A 352 17.28 -1.22 0.40
CA LEU A 352 16.68 -2.02 1.45
C LEU A 352 16.02 -1.07 2.44
N VAL A 353 14.79 -1.39 2.83
CA VAL A 353 14.17 -0.85 4.04
C VAL A 353 13.88 -2.00 4.98
N PHE A 354 14.18 -1.80 6.25
CA PHE A 354 13.88 -2.74 7.33
C PHE A 354 13.09 -1.96 8.38
N ASP A 355 11.93 -2.49 8.75
CA ASP A 355 11.16 -2.01 9.89
C ASP A 355 11.82 -2.54 11.17
N GLU A 356 12.51 -1.65 11.88
CA GLU A 356 13.32 -2.05 13.04
C GLU A 356 12.58 -1.92 14.37
N ASP A 357 11.39 -1.33 14.36
CA ASP A 357 10.52 -1.11 15.51
C ASP A 357 9.16 -1.81 15.44
N ASP A 358 8.95 -2.64 14.40
CA ASP A 358 7.89 -3.66 14.33
C ASP A 358 6.49 -3.03 14.31
N ASP A 359 6.37 -1.91 13.59
CA ASP A 359 5.14 -1.13 13.59
C ASP A 359 4.43 -1.09 12.22
N CYS A 360 5.01 -1.65 11.17
CA CYS A 360 4.54 -1.43 9.80
C CYS A 360 3.23 -2.16 9.46
N ASN A 361 2.13 -1.45 9.65
CA ASN A 361 0.78 -1.90 9.34
C ASN A 361 0.29 -1.49 7.94
N ARG A 362 1.13 -1.66 6.89
CA ARG A 362 0.81 -1.21 5.52
C ARG A 362 0.92 -2.29 4.46
N TRP A 363 -0.15 -2.45 3.71
CA TRP A 363 -0.18 -3.34 2.55
C TRP A 363 0.75 -2.91 1.42
N GLU A 364 0.90 -1.61 1.23
CA GLU A 364 1.60 -1.04 0.10
C GLU A 364 3.13 -1.24 0.18
N ARG A 365 3.71 -1.21 1.40
CA ARG A 365 5.17 -1.07 1.67
C ARG A 365 5.91 -0.25 0.60
N VAL A 366 5.27 0.82 0.13
CA VAL A 366 5.79 1.72 -0.91
C VAL A 366 6.76 2.76 -0.35
N GLU A 367 6.99 2.71 0.95
CA GLU A 367 7.55 3.77 1.78
C GLU A 367 9.07 3.71 1.87
N PHE A 368 9.69 3.33 0.77
CA PHE A 368 11.14 3.25 0.69
C PHE A 368 11.77 4.58 1.05
N TYR A 369 12.67 4.54 2.04
CA TYR A 369 13.60 5.62 2.27
C TYR A 369 14.33 5.95 0.98
N GLU A 370 14.59 7.23 0.78
CA GLU A 370 15.36 7.72 -0.34
C GLU A 370 16.80 8.03 0.11
N ALA A 371 17.78 7.80 -0.76
CA ALA A 371 19.20 8.10 -0.52
C ALA A 371 19.46 9.62 -0.49
N LYS A 372 18.91 10.29 0.52
CA LYS A 372 18.81 11.74 0.68
C LYS A 372 19.39 12.17 2.02
N ASP A 373 19.08 13.39 2.46
CA ASP A 373 19.66 13.96 3.67
C ASP A 373 19.26 13.14 4.91
N LEU A 374 20.26 12.81 5.72
CA LEU A 374 20.11 11.97 6.91
C LEU A 374 19.19 12.60 7.97
N PHE A 375 19.19 13.93 8.11
CA PHE A 375 18.58 14.61 9.25
C PHE A 375 17.40 15.52 8.90
N LYS A 376 17.14 15.76 7.61
CA LYS A 376 15.91 16.41 7.18
C LYS A 376 14.74 15.46 7.32
N THR A 377 13.60 15.98 7.77
CA THR A 377 12.37 15.22 7.97
C THR A 377 11.20 15.87 7.25
N GLY A 378 10.18 15.08 6.95
CA GLY A 378 8.96 15.51 6.27
C GLY A 378 8.95 15.16 4.78
N GLY A 379 7.79 14.71 4.30
CA GLY A 379 7.62 14.36 2.90
C GLY A 379 7.84 15.56 1.97
N GLY A 380 8.55 15.33 0.88
CA GLY A 380 8.98 16.37 -0.07
C GLY A 380 10.07 17.31 0.44
N ASN A 381 10.60 17.11 1.65
CA ASN A 381 11.61 18.00 2.25
C ASN A 381 13.06 17.54 2.00
N GLY A 382 13.26 16.47 1.22
CA GLY A 382 14.59 16.01 0.82
C GLY A 382 15.37 15.24 1.90
N GLY A 383 14.66 14.63 2.86
CA GLY A 383 15.21 13.67 3.84
C GLY A 383 15.12 12.21 3.38
N LEU A 384 15.48 11.26 4.25
CA LEU A 384 15.23 9.82 4.00
C LEU A 384 13.75 9.55 3.76
N ASP A 385 12.90 10.12 4.61
CA ASP A 385 11.44 10.05 4.57
C ASP A 385 10.81 11.04 3.57
N ASN A 386 11.50 11.30 2.46
CA ASN A 386 11.02 12.22 1.44
C ASN A 386 9.74 11.71 0.75
N ASN A 387 9.59 10.39 0.62
CA ASN A 387 8.29 9.82 0.32
C ASN A 387 7.34 10.14 1.48
N LEU A 388 6.21 10.76 1.19
CA LEU A 388 5.23 11.16 2.21
C LEU A 388 4.76 9.99 3.06
N GLN A 389 4.78 8.79 2.50
CA GLN A 389 4.40 7.55 3.17
C GLN A 389 5.49 7.05 4.13
N ALA A 390 6.78 7.30 3.87
CA ALA A 390 7.86 6.80 4.73
C ALA A 390 7.77 7.36 6.16
N ASP A 391 8.03 6.52 7.14
CA ASP A 391 8.14 6.94 8.54
C ASP A 391 9.31 7.89 8.74
N VAL A 392 9.16 8.82 9.68
CA VAL A 392 10.22 9.81 9.92
C VAL A 392 11.45 9.14 10.53
N ALA A 393 11.22 8.15 11.40
CA ALA A 393 12.16 7.33 12.14
C ALA A 393 11.53 5.94 12.36
N GLY A 394 12.26 4.99 12.93
CA GLY A 394 11.85 3.60 13.07
C GLY A 394 12.57 2.72 12.07
N ASP A 395 12.29 2.95 10.79
CA ASP A 395 12.92 2.27 9.67
C ASP A 395 14.45 2.48 9.53
N ARG A 396 15.13 1.44 9.03
CA ARG A 396 16.51 1.50 8.50
C ARG A 396 16.50 1.42 6.98
N GLY A 397 17.14 2.39 6.32
CA GLY A 397 17.34 2.44 4.87
C GLY A 397 18.79 2.19 4.46
N GLU A 398 19.01 1.39 3.42
CA GLU A 398 20.34 1.12 2.84
C GLU A 398 20.32 1.21 1.32
N PHE A 399 21.39 1.75 0.74
CA PHE A 399 21.37 2.20 -0.65
C PHE A 399 22.58 1.66 -1.40
N ASP A 400 22.33 0.82 -2.41
CA ASP A 400 23.26 0.39 -3.47
C ASP A 400 22.89 1.16 -4.74
N THR A 401 23.49 2.34 -4.90
CA THR A 401 23.08 3.30 -5.94
C THR A 401 23.65 2.99 -7.33
N ASP A 402 24.58 2.03 -7.41
CA ASP A 402 25.20 1.58 -8.67
C ASP A 402 24.91 0.11 -9.02
N PHE A 403 24.14 -0.59 -8.17
CA PHE A 403 23.77 -1.99 -8.29
C PHE A 403 24.97 -2.96 -8.28
N SER A 404 26.08 -2.55 -7.66
CA SER A 404 27.29 -3.37 -7.52
C SER A 404 27.02 -4.66 -6.75
N GLY A 405 26.10 -4.60 -5.78
CA GLY A 405 25.67 -5.70 -4.93
C GLY A 405 24.75 -6.70 -5.62
N LYS A 406 24.08 -6.26 -6.68
CA LYS A 406 23.08 -7.03 -7.44
C LYS A 406 21.93 -7.56 -6.58
N GLY A 407 21.50 -6.75 -5.60
CA GLY A 407 20.41 -7.08 -4.68
C GLY A 407 20.73 -8.25 -3.74
N LYS A 408 22.00 -8.60 -3.55
CA LYS A 408 22.40 -9.63 -2.59
C LYS A 408 22.42 -9.07 -1.17
N LEU A 409 22.34 -9.97 -0.19
CA LEU A 409 22.23 -9.65 1.22
C LEU A 409 23.31 -10.34 2.03
N TYR A 410 23.62 -9.82 3.21
CA TYR A 410 24.49 -10.46 4.18
C TYR A 410 24.01 -10.23 5.61
N ILE A 411 24.49 -11.05 6.55
CA ILE A 411 24.26 -10.81 7.98
C ILE A 411 25.42 -10.03 8.56
N GLY A 412 25.15 -8.82 9.02
CA GLY A 412 26.13 -7.89 9.59
C GLY A 412 26.65 -8.33 10.96
N PHE A 413 27.62 -7.59 11.46
CA PHE A 413 28.19 -7.82 12.81
C PHE A 413 27.15 -7.60 13.92
N ASP A 414 26.24 -6.66 13.69
CA ASP A 414 25.14 -6.30 14.57
C ASP A 414 24.05 -7.37 14.57
N GLY A 415 24.16 -8.40 13.72
CA GLY A 415 23.19 -9.47 13.57
C GLY A 415 21.95 -9.04 12.77
N ARG A 416 22.07 -8.01 11.92
CA ARG A 416 21.00 -7.54 11.01
C ARG A 416 21.21 -8.03 9.59
N ILE A 417 20.13 -8.02 8.80
CA ILE A 417 20.22 -8.21 7.35
C ILE A 417 20.65 -6.86 6.74
N HIS A 418 21.75 -6.89 5.99
CA HIS A 418 22.31 -5.73 5.29
C HIS A 418 22.35 -5.99 3.78
N LEU A 419 22.23 -4.92 3.00
CA LEU A 419 22.34 -4.91 1.54
C LEU A 419 23.83 -4.94 1.14
N TYR A 420 24.25 -6.03 0.51
CA TYR A 420 25.59 -6.13 -0.05
C TYR A 420 25.73 -5.11 -1.19
N GLY A 421 26.86 -4.41 -1.27
CA GLY A 421 27.11 -3.38 -2.29
C GLY A 421 26.56 -1.99 -1.95
N ALA A 422 25.84 -1.85 -0.83
CA ALA A 422 25.38 -0.54 -0.39
C ALA A 422 26.56 0.38 -0.03
N GLU A 423 26.60 1.59 -0.57
CA GLU A 423 27.68 2.54 -0.26
C GLU A 423 27.50 3.14 1.15
N TRP A 424 26.25 3.27 1.58
CA TRP A 424 25.89 3.70 2.93
C TRP A 424 24.47 3.28 3.31
N GLY A 425 24.19 3.33 4.60
CA GLY A 425 22.87 3.12 5.17
C GLY A 425 22.66 3.98 6.40
N ALA A 426 21.43 4.07 6.86
CA ALA A 426 21.07 4.82 8.04
C ALA A 426 19.84 4.24 8.75
N TRP A 427 19.89 4.25 10.07
CA TRP A 427 18.76 3.96 10.94
C TRP A 427 18.50 5.19 11.81
N ARG A 428 17.32 5.80 11.64
CA ARG A 428 16.81 6.82 12.54
C ARG A 428 16.03 6.08 13.61
N ILE A 429 16.59 5.98 14.81
CA ILE A 429 16.06 5.13 15.86
C ILE A 429 14.75 5.70 16.39
N ASP A 430 13.75 4.84 16.42
CA ASP A 430 12.60 4.94 17.30
C ASP A 430 12.50 3.65 18.09
N GLN A 431 12.73 3.71 19.40
CA GLN A 431 12.65 2.52 20.28
C GLN A 431 11.22 2.21 20.73
N THR A 432 10.29 3.10 20.43
CA THR A 432 8.96 3.12 21.03
C THR A 432 7.85 3.06 20.01
N ALA A 433 8.18 2.88 18.72
CA ALA A 433 7.24 2.97 17.61
C ALA A 433 6.41 4.27 17.68
N TYR A 434 7.05 5.40 18.05
CA TYR A 434 6.37 6.69 18.14
C TYR A 434 6.14 7.31 16.75
N ALA A 435 7.09 7.09 15.83
CA ALA A 435 7.18 7.55 14.45
C ALA A 435 6.20 6.87 13.49
N PHE A 436 5.41 5.93 14.00
CA PHE A 436 4.40 5.16 13.29
C PHE A 436 3.43 6.03 12.47
N GLN A 437 3.41 5.85 11.15
CA GLN A 437 2.41 6.49 10.30
C GLN A 437 1.15 5.65 10.04
N GLY A 438 0.93 4.53 10.73
CA GLY A 438 -0.29 3.75 10.53
C GLY A 438 -0.37 3.11 9.14
N TYR A 439 -1.58 2.76 8.74
CA TYR A 439 -2.01 2.18 7.48
C TYR A 439 -2.02 3.13 6.27
N GLY A 440 -1.22 4.20 6.30
CA GLY A 440 -1.07 5.08 5.14
C GLY A 440 -0.88 6.55 5.49
N GLY A 441 -1.15 6.95 6.75
CA GLY A 441 -0.80 8.24 7.34
C GLY A 441 -1.23 9.50 6.57
N ILE A 442 -1.92 9.37 5.44
CA ILE A 442 -2.20 10.41 4.45
C ILE A 442 -3.68 10.35 4.02
N TYR A 443 -4.43 9.32 4.41
CA TYR A 443 -5.79 9.07 3.91
C TYR A 443 -6.79 8.74 5.03
N ASP A 444 -6.54 9.20 6.25
CA ASP A 444 -7.46 8.96 7.38
C ASP A 444 -8.81 9.65 7.18
N ARG A 445 -9.88 8.91 7.45
CA ARG A 445 -11.26 9.38 7.31
C ARG A 445 -11.58 10.57 8.23
N TRP A 446 -10.94 10.66 9.39
CA TRP A 446 -11.29 11.64 10.44
C TRP A 446 -10.45 12.91 10.43
N SER A 447 -9.16 12.79 10.14
CA SER A 447 -8.18 13.87 10.11
C SER A 447 -7.89 14.34 8.68
N GLY A 448 -8.30 13.59 7.66
CA GLY A 448 -8.14 13.93 6.26
C GLY A 448 -6.74 13.65 5.74
N LYS A 449 -6.32 14.40 4.71
CA LYS A 449 -5.04 14.15 4.05
C LYS A 449 -3.85 14.75 4.80
N GLY A 450 -2.89 13.91 5.17
CA GLY A 450 -1.57 14.30 5.67
C GLY A 450 -1.15 13.52 6.91
N ARG A 451 0.17 13.52 7.18
CA ARG A 451 0.80 12.78 8.29
C ARG A 451 0.06 13.00 9.61
N MET A 452 -0.51 11.94 10.16
CA MET A 452 -1.20 11.95 11.46
C MET A 452 -0.23 12.15 12.63
N GLN A 453 1.00 11.67 12.45
CA GLN A 453 2.02 11.60 13.49
C GLN A 453 2.83 12.91 13.57
N GLN A 454 3.17 13.33 14.79
CA GLN A 454 3.98 14.52 15.00
C GLN A 454 5.46 14.19 14.74
N VAL A 455 6.04 14.88 13.77
CA VAL A 455 7.46 14.73 13.41
C VAL A 455 8.33 14.97 14.66
N PRO A 456 9.18 14.01 15.08
CA PRO A 456 10.08 14.20 16.21
C PRO A 456 11.12 15.29 15.90
N ASP A 457 11.36 16.18 16.87
CA ASP A 457 12.38 17.23 16.77
C ASP A 457 13.81 16.67 16.80
N LYS A 458 13.98 15.51 17.43
CA LYS A 458 15.24 14.79 17.62
C LYS A 458 15.01 13.29 17.62
N PHE A 459 15.98 12.55 17.10
CA PHE A 459 16.03 11.09 17.12
C PHE A 459 17.49 10.66 17.11
N ALA A 460 17.80 9.56 17.80
CA ALA A 460 19.13 8.96 17.69
C ALA A 460 19.30 8.40 16.27
N THR A 461 20.53 8.42 15.75
CA THR A 461 20.84 8.01 14.39
C THR A 461 22.10 7.17 14.35
N ILE A 462 22.02 6.04 13.65
CA ILE A 462 23.19 5.23 13.29
C ILE A 462 23.40 5.36 11.79
N LYS A 463 24.61 5.74 11.38
CA LYS A 463 25.02 5.75 9.98
C LYS A 463 26.03 4.65 9.71
N TYR A 464 25.80 3.90 8.64
CA TYR A 464 26.67 2.85 8.13
C TYR A 464 27.38 3.35 6.87
N GLN A 465 28.65 3.00 6.68
CA GLN A 465 29.42 3.33 5.47
C GLN A 465 30.32 2.17 5.06
N ASP A 466 30.35 1.89 3.75
CA ASP A 466 31.42 1.12 3.11
C ASP A 466 32.48 2.13 2.65
N THR A 467 33.66 2.10 3.28
CA THR A 467 34.73 3.08 3.02
C THR A 467 35.85 2.53 2.16
N ASP A 468 35.91 1.22 1.96
CA ASP A 468 36.91 0.56 1.10
C ASP A 468 36.31 0.03 -0.21
N ASN A 469 34.99 0.13 -0.38
CA ASN A 469 34.18 -0.29 -1.54
C ASN A 469 34.27 -1.81 -1.80
N ASN A 470 34.32 -2.62 -0.74
CA ASN A 470 34.29 -4.07 -0.85
C ASN A 470 32.87 -4.68 -0.84
N GLY A 471 31.86 -3.83 -0.63
CA GLY A 471 30.43 -4.14 -0.58
C GLY A 471 29.91 -4.44 0.83
N PHE A 472 30.70 -4.26 1.89
CA PHE A 472 30.31 -4.45 3.28
C PHE A 472 30.52 -3.16 4.06
N PHE A 473 29.61 -2.85 4.98
CA PHE A 473 29.84 -1.72 5.88
C PHE A 473 30.98 -2.00 6.85
N ASP A 474 31.99 -1.13 6.83
CA ASP A 474 33.18 -1.21 7.70
C ASP A 474 33.23 -0.08 8.73
N LYS A 475 32.39 0.94 8.58
CA LYS A 475 32.39 2.13 9.44
C LYS A 475 30.99 2.50 9.93
N LEU A 476 30.89 2.77 11.22
CA LEU A 476 29.67 3.20 11.90
C LEU A 476 29.86 4.55 12.58
N LEU A 477 28.84 5.39 12.50
CA LEU A 477 28.79 6.68 13.19
C LEU A 477 27.50 6.76 14.01
N TYR A 478 27.63 7.27 15.23
CA TYR A 478 26.55 7.31 16.21
C TYR A 478 26.26 8.76 16.60
N ASP A 479 25.03 9.20 16.36
CA ASP A 479 24.41 10.39 16.94
C ASP A 479 23.38 9.88 17.94
N LEU A 480 23.72 9.81 19.23
CA LEU A 480 22.82 9.16 20.21
C LEU A 480 21.91 10.16 20.94
N ASP A 481 22.20 11.46 20.88
CA ASP A 481 21.39 12.49 21.53
C ASP A 481 20.51 13.30 20.56
N GLY A 482 20.62 13.02 19.26
CA GLY A 482 19.81 13.56 18.18
C GLY A 482 20.12 15.03 17.88
N ASP A 483 21.32 15.52 18.23
CA ASP A 483 21.74 16.89 17.94
C ASP A 483 22.35 17.09 16.54
N LYS A 484 22.45 16.00 15.74
CA LYS A 484 22.98 15.94 14.37
C LYS A 484 24.50 15.99 14.29
N ILE A 485 25.18 15.79 15.42
CA ILE A 485 26.63 15.58 15.52
C ILE A 485 26.85 14.09 15.80
N PHE A 486 27.99 13.56 15.36
CA PHE A 486 28.36 12.17 15.67
C PHE A 486 29.38 12.16 16.81
N GLU A 487 29.01 11.59 17.95
CA GLU A 487 29.79 11.57 19.20
C GLU A 487 30.75 10.40 19.20
N ASP A 488 30.44 9.36 18.44
CA ASP A 488 31.24 8.17 18.31
C ASP A 488 31.37 7.72 16.86
N THR A 489 32.53 7.14 16.54
CA THR A 489 32.82 6.61 15.22
C THR A 489 33.69 5.38 15.36
N ILE A 490 33.24 4.29 14.76
CA ILE A 490 33.90 3.00 14.80
C ILE A 490 34.29 2.61 13.39
N SER A 491 35.55 2.20 13.20
CA SER A 491 36.05 1.65 11.95
C SER A 491 36.61 0.25 12.20
N PHE A 492 36.18 -0.71 11.39
CA PHE A 492 36.57 -2.11 11.53
C PHE A 492 38.05 -2.29 11.22
N ASN A 493 38.54 -1.60 10.19
CA ASN A 493 39.97 -1.52 9.91
C ASN A 493 40.75 -0.98 11.13
N GLY A 494 40.26 0.07 11.77
CA GLY A 494 40.85 0.63 13.01
C GLY A 494 40.88 -0.37 14.18
N LEU A 495 39.93 -1.30 14.24
CA LEU A 495 39.86 -2.37 15.23
C LEU A 495 40.53 -3.69 14.80
N GLY A 496 41.05 -3.75 13.57
CA GLY A 496 41.58 -4.98 12.96
C GLY A 496 40.53 -6.08 12.83
N ILE A 497 39.31 -5.71 12.46
CA ILE A 497 38.16 -6.60 12.20
C ILE A 497 38.00 -6.74 10.68
N ASP A 498 37.79 -7.97 10.23
CA ASP A 498 37.36 -8.28 8.86
C ASP A 498 35.83 -8.14 8.81
N ASP A 499 35.37 -7.21 7.98
CA ASP A 499 33.99 -6.84 7.72
C ASP A 499 33.28 -7.83 6.78
N ARG A 500 34.04 -8.58 5.97
CA ARG A 500 33.48 -9.49 4.97
C ARG A 500 32.67 -10.62 5.60
N ARG A 501 31.48 -10.85 5.03
CA ARG A 501 30.53 -11.89 5.48
C ARG A 501 30.10 -12.78 4.32
N PRO A 502 29.62 -14.01 4.60
CA PRO A 502 28.93 -14.80 3.60
C PRO A 502 27.72 -14.02 3.04
N VAL A 503 27.68 -13.90 1.72
CA VAL A 503 26.61 -13.23 0.98
C VAL A 503 25.60 -14.27 0.49
N PHE A 504 24.32 -13.93 0.48
CA PHE A 504 23.25 -14.75 -0.09
C PHE A 504 22.40 -13.94 -1.07
N SER A 505 21.78 -14.64 -2.03
CA SER A 505 20.95 -14.01 -3.06
C SER A 505 19.54 -13.75 -2.54
N SER A 506 18.97 -12.58 -2.85
CA SER A 506 17.54 -12.29 -2.67
C SER A 506 16.64 -13.17 -3.55
N GLU A 507 17.13 -13.67 -4.69
CA GLU A 507 16.40 -14.66 -5.52
C GLU A 507 16.05 -15.94 -4.73
N LEU A 508 16.82 -16.27 -3.69
CA LEU A 508 16.60 -17.45 -2.86
C LEU A 508 15.75 -17.15 -1.61
N MET A 509 15.29 -15.91 -1.43
CA MET A 509 14.42 -15.48 -0.35
C MET A 509 12.95 -15.64 -0.75
N THR A 510 12.52 -16.88 -1.05
CA THR A 510 11.08 -17.19 -1.05
C THR A 510 10.53 -17.02 0.38
N PRO A 511 9.21 -16.82 0.59
CA PRO A 511 8.64 -16.51 1.92
C PRO A 511 9.16 -17.45 3.03
N VAL A 512 8.97 -18.76 2.84
CA VAL A 512 9.47 -19.80 3.76
C VAL A 512 10.99 -19.72 4.03
N LYS A 513 11.80 -19.37 3.01
CA LYS A 513 13.27 -19.27 3.16
C LYS A 513 13.69 -17.99 3.85
N ALA A 514 12.93 -16.92 3.69
CA ALA A 514 13.11 -15.68 4.42
C ALA A 514 12.85 -15.92 5.92
N GLN A 515 11.73 -16.57 6.24
CA GLN A 515 11.35 -16.92 7.62
C GLN A 515 12.32 -17.88 8.30
N GLU A 516 12.73 -18.96 7.61
CA GLU A 516 13.75 -19.88 8.14
C GLU A 516 15.05 -19.15 8.51
N ARG A 517 15.45 -18.17 7.68
CA ARG A 517 16.66 -17.39 7.90
C ARG A 517 16.51 -16.44 9.06
N PHE A 518 15.40 -15.72 9.14
CA PHE A 518 15.14 -14.78 10.22
C PHE A 518 15.06 -15.49 11.58
N LYS A 519 14.45 -16.67 11.62
CA LYS A 519 14.46 -17.52 12.81
C LYS A 519 15.86 -17.84 13.33
N VAL A 520 16.78 -18.18 12.44
CA VAL A 520 18.19 -18.43 12.79
C VAL A 520 18.88 -17.15 13.24
N LEU A 521 18.61 -16.03 12.56
CA LEU A 521 19.16 -14.71 12.87
C LEU A 521 18.77 -14.25 14.28
N ALA A 522 17.47 -14.21 14.58
CA ALA A 522 16.91 -13.81 15.86
C ALA A 522 17.42 -14.71 17.00
N ALA A 523 17.48 -16.03 16.77
CA ALA A 523 18.04 -16.96 17.75
C ALA A 523 19.53 -16.68 18.03
N SER A 524 20.33 -16.45 16.98
CA SER A 524 21.76 -16.12 17.13
C SER A 524 21.97 -14.81 17.88
N ARG A 525 21.17 -13.78 17.55
CA ARG A 525 21.24 -12.46 18.18
C ARG A 525 20.88 -12.53 19.66
N TRP A 526 19.83 -13.26 20.00
CA TRP A 526 19.46 -13.52 21.38
C TRP A 526 20.56 -14.24 22.16
N GLN A 527 21.23 -15.23 21.55
CA GLN A 527 22.38 -15.88 22.19
C GLN A 527 23.54 -14.91 22.46
N HIS A 528 23.82 -13.98 21.56
CA HIS A 528 24.83 -12.94 21.80
C HIS A 528 24.45 -12.00 22.94
N ALA A 529 23.17 -11.62 23.06
CA ALA A 529 22.68 -10.82 24.19
C ALA A 529 22.89 -11.54 25.53
N LEU A 530 22.59 -12.84 25.60
CA LEU A 530 22.85 -13.67 26.80
C LEU A 530 24.33 -13.72 27.17
N GLN A 531 25.24 -13.76 26.18
CA GLN A 531 26.68 -13.70 26.43
C GLN A 531 27.11 -12.33 26.97
N ALA A 532 26.58 -11.24 26.41
CA ALA A 532 26.82 -9.88 26.89
C ALA A 532 26.39 -9.72 28.36
N ILE A 533 25.19 -10.22 28.71
CA ILE A 533 24.68 -10.27 30.09
C ILE A 533 25.68 -10.95 31.03
N GLN A 534 26.14 -12.15 30.68
CA GLN A 534 27.08 -12.89 31.51
C GLN A 534 28.41 -12.15 31.70
N ILE A 535 28.88 -11.43 30.68
CA ILE A 535 30.10 -10.63 30.74
C ILE A 535 29.91 -9.42 31.67
N ALA A 536 28.79 -8.71 31.54
CA ALA A 536 28.45 -7.57 32.40
C ALA A 536 28.38 -7.98 33.87
N GLU A 537 27.69 -9.08 34.18
CA GLU A 537 27.54 -9.59 35.54
C GLU A 537 28.88 -10.01 36.15
N LYS A 538 29.76 -10.64 35.36
CA LYS A 538 31.14 -10.96 35.79
C LYS A 538 31.97 -9.70 36.04
N ALA A 539 31.72 -8.61 35.31
CA ALA A 539 32.34 -7.32 35.54
C ALA A 539 31.72 -6.54 36.73
N GLY A 540 30.70 -7.11 37.39
CA GLY A 540 30.00 -6.47 38.52
C GLY A 540 28.98 -5.40 38.10
N ILE A 541 28.57 -5.37 36.84
CA ILE A 541 27.54 -4.48 36.32
C ILE A 541 26.18 -5.19 36.46
N SER A 542 25.22 -4.52 37.11
CA SER A 542 23.87 -5.08 37.25
C SER A 542 23.11 -4.97 35.92
N THR A 543 22.55 -6.10 35.47
CA THR A 543 21.73 -6.18 34.26
C THR A 543 20.23 -6.08 34.56
N ASP A 544 19.84 -5.85 35.82
CA ASP A 544 18.43 -5.81 36.25
C ASP A 544 17.67 -4.62 35.65
N TRP A 545 18.37 -3.55 35.30
CA TRP A 545 17.82 -2.39 34.58
C TRP A 545 17.21 -2.76 33.23
N TYR A 546 17.68 -3.84 32.62
CA TYR A 546 17.21 -4.33 31.32
C TYR A 546 16.22 -5.49 31.43
N ASN A 547 15.60 -5.72 32.60
CA ASN A 547 14.68 -6.83 32.83
C ASN A 547 13.49 -6.87 31.84
N PHE A 548 13.04 -5.72 31.33
CA PHE A 548 12.03 -5.68 30.26
C PHE A 548 12.53 -6.41 29.01
N TYR A 549 13.64 -5.94 28.43
CA TYR A 549 14.25 -6.52 27.23
C TYR A 549 14.80 -7.94 27.45
N LYS A 550 15.09 -8.35 28.69
CA LYS A 550 15.53 -9.72 28.99
C LYS A 550 14.43 -10.79 28.82
N ASN A 551 13.20 -10.41 28.51
CA ASN A 551 12.04 -11.30 28.48
C ASN A 551 11.28 -11.27 27.13
N PRO A 552 11.92 -11.56 25.98
CA PRO A 552 11.25 -11.56 24.68
C PRO A 552 10.14 -12.62 24.61
N LYS A 553 9.04 -12.29 23.92
CA LYS A 553 7.82 -13.09 23.80
C LYS A 553 7.56 -13.60 22.38
N SER A 554 7.97 -12.86 21.36
CA SER A 554 7.85 -13.25 19.94
C SER A 554 9.21 -13.60 19.33
N LEU A 555 9.22 -13.91 18.04
CA LEU A 555 10.44 -14.09 17.27
C LEU A 555 11.09 -12.73 17.00
N HIS A 556 10.32 -11.74 16.55
CA HIS A 556 10.77 -10.36 16.39
C HIS A 556 11.39 -9.80 17.68
N GLN A 557 10.74 -9.97 18.85
CA GLN A 557 11.32 -9.48 20.11
C GLN A 557 12.67 -10.14 20.46
N LYS A 558 12.95 -11.38 20.01
CA LYS A 558 14.31 -11.95 20.20
C LYS A 558 15.34 -11.24 19.33
N TYR A 559 14.94 -10.81 18.13
CA TYR A 559 15.74 -9.99 17.24
C TYR A 559 15.95 -8.59 17.86
N GLU A 560 14.88 -7.87 18.12
CA GLU A 560 14.90 -6.49 18.60
C GLU A 560 15.50 -6.37 20.00
N TYR A 561 14.99 -7.10 20.99
CA TYR A 561 15.52 -7.02 22.36
C TYR A 561 16.94 -7.57 22.45
N GLY A 562 17.26 -8.56 21.61
CA GLY A 562 18.62 -9.07 21.48
C GLY A 562 19.60 -7.97 21.05
N TYR A 563 19.17 -7.04 20.19
CA TYR A 563 19.95 -5.85 19.87
C TYR A 563 20.12 -4.94 21.08
N TRP A 564 19.00 -4.49 21.65
CA TRP A 564 19.01 -3.41 22.64
C TRP A 564 19.74 -3.81 23.91
N VAL A 565 19.54 -5.04 24.40
CA VAL A 565 20.31 -5.59 25.52
C VAL A 565 21.80 -5.58 25.20
N GLY A 566 22.20 -6.07 24.03
CA GLY A 566 23.59 -6.11 23.61
C GLY A 566 24.20 -4.71 23.50
N PHE A 567 23.46 -3.75 22.94
CA PHE A 567 23.87 -2.36 22.76
C PHE A 567 24.05 -1.65 24.11
N TYR A 568 23.03 -1.67 24.97
CA TYR A 568 23.10 -1.03 26.28
C TYR A 568 24.23 -1.61 27.15
N ILE A 569 24.35 -2.94 27.21
CA ILE A 569 25.41 -3.60 27.98
C ILE A 569 26.80 -3.25 27.44
N TYR A 570 26.97 -3.19 26.12
CA TYR A 570 28.23 -2.76 25.52
C TYR A 570 28.59 -1.35 26.00
N HIS A 571 27.66 -0.41 25.97
CA HIS A 571 27.90 0.96 26.44
C HIS A 571 28.20 1.03 27.94
N ASP A 572 27.48 0.29 28.79
CA ASP A 572 27.76 0.21 30.23
C ASP A 572 29.17 -0.34 30.53
N LEU A 573 29.57 -1.41 29.84
CA LEU A 573 30.91 -1.99 29.95
C LEU A 573 31.97 -1.00 29.48
N ARG A 574 31.70 -0.29 28.39
CA ARG A 574 32.59 0.73 27.83
C ARG A 574 32.83 1.85 28.83
N ASP A 575 31.78 2.36 29.45
CA ASP A 575 31.85 3.41 30.47
C ASP A 575 32.52 2.93 31.75
N HIS A 576 32.25 1.69 32.17
CA HIS A 576 32.95 1.06 33.28
C HIS A 576 34.47 0.98 33.05
N TYR A 577 34.92 0.52 31.87
CA TYR A 577 36.35 0.44 31.58
C TYR A 577 37.01 1.81 31.36
N LYS A 578 36.28 2.79 30.82
CA LYS A 578 36.76 4.18 30.74
C LYS A 578 36.95 4.79 32.12
N THR A 579 35.96 4.69 33.00
CA THR A 579 35.99 5.28 34.35
C THR A 579 37.03 4.63 35.26
N THR A 580 37.31 3.35 35.05
CA THR A 580 38.39 2.62 35.75
C THR A 580 39.77 2.77 35.08
N GLY A 581 39.87 3.46 33.94
CA GLY A 581 41.12 3.66 33.20
C GLY A 581 41.67 2.38 32.55
N ASN A 582 40.86 1.34 32.37
CA ASN A 582 41.27 0.04 31.83
C ASN A 582 41.20 0.02 30.29
N THR A 583 42.10 0.77 29.66
CA THR A 583 42.18 0.92 28.19
C THR A 583 42.41 -0.40 27.45
N HIS A 584 43.09 -1.36 28.08
CA HIS A 584 43.28 -2.69 27.49
C HIS A 584 41.98 -3.47 27.37
N GLN A 585 41.15 -3.49 28.43
CA GLN A 585 39.84 -4.14 28.36
C GLN A 585 38.86 -3.39 27.48
N LEU A 586 38.93 -2.06 27.46
CA LEU A 586 38.15 -1.25 26.53
C LEU A 586 38.41 -1.64 25.06
N ASN A 587 39.69 -1.72 24.65
CA ASN A 587 40.04 -2.13 23.30
C ASN A 587 39.61 -3.58 22.98
N LYS A 588 39.66 -4.48 23.97
CA LYS A 588 39.15 -5.85 23.82
C LYS A 588 37.63 -5.85 23.63
N LEU A 589 36.91 -5.03 24.39
CA LEU A 589 35.46 -4.89 24.33
C LEU A 589 35.00 -4.41 22.97
N ASP A 590 35.59 -3.34 22.45
CA ASP A 590 35.25 -2.82 21.13
C ASP A 590 35.47 -3.90 20.06
N ARG A 591 36.61 -4.61 20.12
CA ARG A 591 36.87 -5.72 19.18
C ARG A 591 35.89 -6.87 19.34
N ALA A 592 35.51 -7.22 20.58
CA ALA A 592 34.58 -8.31 20.86
C ALA A 592 33.18 -8.00 20.33
N TYR A 593 32.66 -6.82 20.63
CA TYR A 593 31.34 -6.37 20.22
C TYR A 593 31.21 -6.28 18.70
N TYR A 594 32.08 -5.49 18.04
CA TYR A 594 32.00 -5.26 16.59
C TYR A 594 32.39 -6.46 15.73
N SER A 595 33.01 -7.50 16.31
CA SER A 595 33.24 -8.76 15.59
C SER A 595 32.20 -9.83 15.89
N GLY A 596 31.33 -9.62 16.88
CA GLY A 596 30.41 -10.63 17.43
C GLY A 596 31.12 -11.74 18.20
N LYS A 597 32.38 -11.54 18.63
CA LYS A 597 33.24 -12.55 19.28
C LYS A 597 33.44 -12.22 20.76
N TRP A 598 32.37 -12.33 21.55
CA TRP A 598 32.36 -12.09 22.99
C TRP A 598 33.40 -12.89 23.78
N GLN A 599 33.85 -14.04 23.27
CA GLN A 599 34.95 -14.83 23.85
C GLN A 599 36.28 -14.08 23.96
N LEU A 600 36.47 -12.97 23.23
CA LEU A 600 37.67 -12.13 23.32
C LEU A 600 37.79 -11.38 24.67
N ILE A 601 36.70 -11.29 25.42
CA ILE A 601 36.66 -10.64 26.74
C ILE A 601 37.12 -11.55 27.88
N ASN A 602 36.92 -12.87 27.72
CA ASN A 602 37.22 -13.86 28.76
C ASN A 602 38.72 -13.94 29.10
#